data_AF-A0A532V281-F1
#
_entry.id   AF-A0A532V281-F1
#
_cell.length_a   1.000
_cell.length_b   1.000
_cell.length_c   1.000
_cell.angle_alpha   90.00
_cell.angle_beta   90.00
_cell.angle_gamma   90.00
#
_symmetry.space_group_name_H-M   'P 1'
#
loop_
_entity.id
_entity.type
_entity.pdbx_description
1 polymer ?
#
loop_
_entity_poly.entity_id
_entity_poly.type
_entity_poly.pdbx_seq_one_letter_code
_entity_poly.pdbx_strand_id
1 'polypeptide(L)' 'MQWKGKRRKNVIDKDIYVEDLVKDHPQTVPVLTRYGVICIQCGEPVWGTLGEAIERAGIDDKSDLMEELNRAS' A
#
# COMPACT_ATOMS: atom_id res chain seq x y z
N MET A 1 19.43 -6.89 -16.35
CA MET A 1 18.09 -7.46 -16.07
C MET A 1 18.13 -8.09 -14.68
N GLN A 2 17.81 -7.33 -13.65
CA GLN A 2 17.82 -7.76 -12.25
C GLN A 2 16.38 -7.65 -11.73
N TRP A 3 15.80 -8.53 -10.90
CA TRP A 3 16.17 -9.82 -10.33
C TRP A 3 14.97 -10.19 -9.42
N LYS A 4 14.57 -11.46 -9.48
CA LYS A 4 13.90 -12.33 -8.50
C LYS A 4 12.57 -11.94 -7.83
N GLY A 5 11.70 -12.94 -7.84
CA GLY A 5 10.55 -13.03 -6.96
C GLY A 5 10.93 -12.65 -5.53
N LYS A 6 10.30 -11.59 -5.03
CA LYS A 6 10.38 -11.22 -3.64
C LYS A 6 9.53 -12.21 -2.86
N ARG A 7 10.17 -12.80 -1.85
CA ARG A 7 9.52 -13.60 -0.81
C ARG A 7 8.24 -12.89 -0.37
N ARG A 8 7.18 -13.64 -0.08
CA ARG A 8 6.02 -13.16 0.68
C ARG A 8 6.54 -12.46 1.92
N LYS A 9 6.64 -11.13 1.88
CA LYS A 9 6.82 -10.35 3.08
C LYS A 9 5.44 -10.34 3.71
N ASN A 10 5.26 -11.15 4.74
CA ASN A 10 4.05 -11.13 5.56
C ASN A 10 3.83 -9.78 6.27
N VAL A 11 4.75 -8.82 6.09
CA VAL A 11 4.65 -7.49 6.66
C VAL A 11 4.72 -6.49 5.51
N ILE A 12 3.64 -5.73 5.33
CA ILE A 12 3.57 -4.58 4.46
C ILE A 12 4.36 -3.45 5.11
N ASP A 13 5.35 -2.95 4.37
CA ASP A 13 6.17 -1.81 4.74
C ASP A 13 5.73 -0.58 3.94
N LYS A 14 5.84 0.62 4.52
CA LYS A 14 5.50 1.89 3.85
C LYS A 14 6.34 2.15 2.60
N ASP A 15 7.52 1.56 2.49
CA ASP A 15 8.42 1.70 1.34
C ASP A 15 8.03 0.77 0.17
N ILE A 16 6.97 -0.05 0.32
CA ILE A 16 6.43 -0.84 -0.79
C ILE A 16 5.87 0.08 -1.87
N TYR A 17 6.12 -0.25 -3.14
CA TYR A 17 5.45 0.43 -4.26
C TYR A 17 3.97 0.10 -4.25
N VAL A 18 3.12 1.08 -4.54
CA VAL A 18 1.67 0.86 -4.61
C VAL A 18 1.33 -0.18 -5.68
N GLU A 19 2.06 -0.20 -6.80
CA GLU A 19 1.93 -1.22 -7.84
C GLU A 19 2.16 -2.64 -7.29
N ASP A 20 3.26 -2.84 -6.55
CA ASP A 20 3.59 -4.13 -5.93
C ASP A 20 2.54 -4.50 -4.87
N LEU A 21 2.09 -3.53 -4.06
CA LEU A 21 1.08 -3.73 -3.03
C LEU A 21 -0.27 -4.17 -3.62
N VAL A 22 -0.77 -3.49 -4.65
CA VAL A 22 -2.06 -3.81 -5.29
C VAL A 22 -1.98 -5.15 -6.01
N LYS A 23 -0.82 -5.49 -6.57
CA LYS A 23 -0.60 -6.76 -7.27
C LYS A 23 -0.48 -7.95 -6.32
N ASP A 24 0.26 -7.80 -5.23
CA ASP A 24 0.54 -8.89 -4.29
C ASP A 24 -0.54 -9.02 -3.21
N HIS A 25 -1.17 -7.90 -2.81
CA HIS A 25 -2.19 -7.82 -1.75
C HIS A 25 -3.39 -6.93 -2.17
N PRO A 26 -4.14 -7.28 -3.23
CA PRO A 26 -5.28 -6.48 -3.72
C PRO A 26 -6.37 -6.23 -2.65
N GLN A 27 -6.47 -7.10 -1.65
CA GLN A 27 -7.42 -6.97 -0.54
C GLN A 27 -7.11 -5.83 0.43
N THR A 28 -5.95 -5.18 0.32
CA THR A 28 -5.56 -4.02 1.13
C THR A 28 -6.12 -2.70 0.58
N VAL A 29 -6.51 -2.67 -0.70
CA VAL A 29 -7.06 -1.48 -1.37
C VAL A 29 -8.32 -0.93 -0.67
N PRO A 30 -9.30 -1.75 -0.25
CA PRO A 30 -10.44 -1.26 0.53
C PRO A 30 -10.04 -0.66 1.88
N VAL A 31 -8.98 -1.18 2.53
CA VAL A 31 -8.46 -0.63 3.78
C VAL A 31 -7.91 0.77 3.52
N LEU A 32 -6.99 0.92 2.55
CA LEU A 32 -6.44 2.22 2.15
C LEU A 32 -7.54 3.25 1.84
N THR A 33 -8.56 2.83 1.09
CA THR A 33 -9.68 3.70 0.71
C THR A 33 -10.49 4.17 1.93
N ARG A 34 -10.70 3.33 2.95
CA ARG A 34 -11.42 3.70 4.19
C ARG A 34 -10.71 4.80 4.97
N TYR A 35 -9.38 4.80 4.94
CA TYR A 35 -8.56 5.82 5.59
C TYR A 35 -8.33 7.06 4.68
N GLY A 36 -8.89 7.08 3.47
CA GLY A 36 -8.73 8.20 2.54
C GLY A 36 -7.45 8.16 1.70
N VAL A 37 -6.71 7.04 1.71
CA VAL A 37 -5.52 6.85 0.89
C VAL A 37 -5.92 6.40 -0.51
N ILE A 38 -5.65 7.25 -1.51
CA ILE A 38 -5.91 6.96 -2.91
C ILE A 38 -4.72 6.20 -3.50
N CYS A 39 -4.88 4.89 -3.69
CA CYS A 39 -3.89 4.00 -4.30
C CYS A 39 -4.22 3.62 -5.75
N ILE A 40 -5.46 3.83 -6.20
CA ILE A 40 -5.91 3.65 -7.58
C ILE A 40 -6.56 4.93 -8.04
N GLN A 41 -6.09 5.49 -9.16
CA GLN A 41 -6.65 6.68 -9.77
C GLN A 41 -6.90 6.42 -11.25
N CYS A 42 -8.11 6.73 -11.73
CA CYS A 42 -8.53 6.49 -13.12
C CYS A 42 -8.37 5.02 -13.60
N GLY A 43 -8.35 4.05 -12.68
CA GLY A 43 -8.20 2.63 -12.98
C GLY A 43 -6.76 2.11 -12.97
N GLU A 44 -5.77 2.96 -12.69
CA GLU A 44 -4.36 2.59 -12.61
C GLU A 44 -3.80 2.79 -11.18
N PRO A 45 -2.83 1.96 -10.74
CA PRO A 45 -2.13 2.20 -9.48
C PRO A 45 -1.37 3.53 -9.54
N VAL A 46 -1.41 4.29 -8.46
CA VAL A 46 -0.62 5.52 -8.39
C VAL A 46 0.87 5.20 -8.34
N TRP A 47 1.68 6.01 -9.02
CA TRP A 47 3.13 5.85 -9.00
C TRP A 47 3.69 6.40 -7.70
N GLY A 48 4.47 5.58 -7.00
CA GLY A 48 5.10 5.90 -5.73
C GLY A 48 4.98 4.78 -4.70
N THR A 49 5.43 5.09 -3.49
CA THR A 49 5.37 4.20 -2.33
C THR A 49 4.07 4.37 -1.55
N LEU A 50 3.71 3.36 -0.76
CA LEU A 50 2.59 3.44 0.17
C LEU A 50 2.73 4.64 1.13
N GLY A 51 3.94 4.90 1.64
CA GLY A 51 4.23 6.03 2.52
C GLY A 51 3.91 7.38 1.88
N GLU A 52 4.30 7.57 0.62
CA GLU A 52 3.98 8.80 -0.13
C GLU A 52 2.48 8.95 -0.38
N ALA A 53 1.76 7.86 -0.64
CA ALA A 53 0.31 7.89 -0.81
C ALA A 53 -0.40 8.27 0.51
N ILE A 54 0.07 7.74 1.65
CA ILE A 54 -0.43 8.08 2.98
C ILE A 54 -0.15 9.55 3.34
N GLU A 55 1.04 10.05 3.02
CA GLU A 55 1.40 11.45 3.25
C GLU A 55 0.54 12.41 2.41
N ARG A 56 0.28 12.05 1.15
CA ARG A 56 -0.65 12.80 0.28
C ARG A 56 -2.08 12.83 0.81
N ALA A 57 -2.49 11.78 1.53
CA ALA A 57 -3.80 11.71 2.17
C ALA A 57 -3.89 12.57 3.44
N GLY A 58 -2.77 13.12 3.93
CA GLY A 58 -2.74 13.94 5.13
C GLY A 58 -2.94 13.14 6.42
N ILE A 59 -2.57 11.86 6.42
CA ILE A 59 -2.68 10.99 7.60
C ILE A 59 -1.41 11.13 8.45
N ASP A 60 -1.54 11.81 9.58
CA ASP A 60 -0.46 11.98 10.56
C ASP A 60 -0.23 10.70 11.37
N ASP A 61 -1.31 10.05 11.84
CA ASP A 61 -1.22 8.79 12.56
C ASP A 61 -1.40 7.59 11.62
N LYS A 62 -0.26 7.00 11.27
CA LYS A 62 -0.15 5.88 10.33
C LYS A 62 -0.23 4.53 11.04
N SER A 63 -0.23 4.50 12.38
CA SER A 63 -0.07 3.25 13.15
C SER A 63 -1.25 2.30 12.98
N ASP A 64 -2.47 2.80 13.20
CA ASP A 64 -3.72 2.04 13.04
C ASP A 64 -3.89 1.53 11.59
N LEU A 65 -3.60 2.40 10.61
CA LEU A 65 -3.64 2.05 9.19
C LEU A 65 -2.68 0.90 8.88
N MET A 66 -1.42 1.00 9.32
CA MET A 66 -0.42 -0.03 9.07
C MET A 66 -0.76 -1.34 9.77
N GLU A 67 -1.33 -1.30 10.98
CA GLU A 67 -1.80 -2.49 11.67
C GLU A 67 -2.94 -3.18 10.90
N GLU A 68 -3.95 -2.43 10.45
CA GLU A 68 -5.07 -2.97 9.69
C GLU A 68 -4.63 -3.53 8.33
N LEU A 69 -3.71 -2.85 7.64
CA LEU A 69 -3.12 -3.32 6.38
C LEU A 69 -2.42 -4.67 6.55
N ASN A 70 -1.59 -4.80 7.59
CA ASN A 70 -0.88 -6.04 7.90
C ASN A 70 -1.82 -7.17 8.35
N ARG A 71 -2.96 -6.85 8.95
CA ARG A 71 -3.99 -7.85 9.26
C ARG A 71 -4.78 -8.32 8.05
N ALA A 72 -4.89 -7.48 7.02
CA ALA A 72 -5.58 -7.79 5.77
C ALA A 72 -4.69 -8.50 4.72
N SER A 73 -3.36 -8.42 4.85
CA SER A 73 -2.38 -8.92 3.87
C SER A 73 -2.19 -10.43 3.86
#